data_AF-A0A1V4RPJ4-F1
#
_entry.id   AF-A0A1V4RPJ4-F1
#
_cell.length_a   1.000
_cell.length_b   1.000
_cell.length_c   1.000
_cell.angle_alpha   90.00
_cell.angle_beta   90.00
_cell.angle_gamma   90.00
#
_symmetry.space_group_name_H-M   'P 1'
#
loop_
_entity.id
_entity.type
_entity.pdbx_description
1 polymer ?
#
loop_
_entity_poly.entity_id
_entity_poly.type
_entity_poly.pdbx_seq_one_letter_code
_entity_poly.pdbx_strand_id
1 'polypeptide(L)'
;MISLNPETFVEGGGLIDDAKVTFDECSFEMFDYGGKIVPGVPTLKVSMTTEDGDEVTQNYSVGSPKDWAPSEDGKGLVAVGKATALRLSSNCGIFLQNLVDVGFPADKLGEDISILKGLVAHVIQIPAPKRAGLKKKEGDFEKTILVVDEIIKLPWEKKSKKTTKAKAKAKTSTKTEEAEGDSDLNAKAIEHITKLLAEGDGTLAKKDLPAKLFTTLKTDPDRNAIIKIAFDDEFLEAGPWTYNSGEGTLTL
;
A
#
# COMPACT_ATOMS: atom_id res chain seq x y z
N MET A 1 -7.48 20.22 36.16
CA MET A 1 -7.62 19.02 37.00
C MET A 1 -8.12 17.93 36.07
N ILE A 2 -7.37 16.85 35.86
CA ILE A 2 -7.76 15.76 34.94
C ILE A 2 -8.77 14.85 35.63
N SER A 3 -9.81 14.43 34.91
CA SER A 3 -10.80 13.47 35.41
C SER A 3 -10.14 12.11 35.64
N LEU A 4 -10.33 11.54 36.84
CA LEU A 4 -9.93 10.17 37.17
C LEU A 4 -11.09 9.17 36.95
N ASN A 5 -12.21 9.61 36.37
CA ASN A 5 -13.34 8.73 36.07
C ASN A 5 -12.97 7.78 34.91
N PRO A 6 -12.96 6.45 35.12
CA PRO A 6 -12.67 5.47 34.07
C PRO A 6 -13.60 5.56 32.85
N GLU A 7 -14.84 6.04 33.01
CA GLU A 7 -15.78 6.25 31.89
C GLU A 7 -15.37 7.41 30.98
N THR A 8 -14.45 8.27 31.43
CA THR A 8 -13.87 9.36 30.65
C THR A 8 -12.47 9.03 30.13
N PHE A 9 -11.98 7.81 30.40
CA PHE A 9 -10.72 7.37 29.84
C PHE A 9 -10.94 7.07 28.36
N VAL A 10 -10.24 7.81 27.51
CA VAL A 10 -10.04 7.42 26.13
C VAL A 10 -8.96 6.34 26.10
N GLU A 11 -9.23 5.22 25.42
CA GLU A 11 -8.18 4.24 25.14
C GLU A 11 -7.02 4.94 24.45
N GLY A 12 -5.81 4.71 24.95
CA GLY A 12 -4.60 5.16 24.25
C GLY A 12 -4.55 4.45 22.91
N GLY A 13 -4.90 5.17 21.84
CA GLY A 13 -5.15 4.63 20.51
C GLY A 13 -4.13 3.56 20.12
N GLY A 14 -4.59 2.32 20.05
CA GLY A 14 -3.87 1.27 19.35
C GLY A 14 -3.62 1.71 17.92
N LEU A 15 -2.48 1.31 17.35
CA LEU A 15 -2.28 1.47 15.92
C LEU A 15 -3.32 0.57 15.23
N ILE A 16 -4.19 1.17 14.41
CA ILE A 16 -5.13 0.39 13.60
C ILE A 16 -4.36 -0.58 12.71
N ASP A 17 -4.92 -1.78 12.54
CA ASP A 17 -4.40 -2.82 11.67
C ASP A 17 -5.58 -3.67 11.20
N ASP A 18 -5.52 -4.17 9.98
CA ASP A 18 -6.57 -5.01 9.36
C ASP A 18 -7.98 -4.39 9.49
N ALA A 19 -8.10 -3.12 9.07
CA ALA A 19 -9.30 -2.32 9.30
C ALA A 19 -9.79 -1.65 8.02
N LYS A 20 -11.12 -1.58 7.88
CA LYS A 20 -11.76 -0.75 6.86
C LYS A 20 -11.94 0.67 7.37
N VAL A 21 -11.52 1.63 6.56
CA VAL A 21 -11.52 3.05 6.91
C VAL A 21 -12.11 3.90 5.78
N THR A 22 -12.66 5.05 6.17
CA THR A 22 -12.99 6.16 5.27
C THR A 22 -12.02 7.30 5.53
N PHE A 23 -11.43 7.86 4.49
CA PHE A 23 -10.52 8.99 4.58
C PHE A 23 -11.33 10.28 4.68
N ASP A 24 -11.23 10.99 5.80
CA ASP A 24 -12.04 12.18 6.06
C ASP A 24 -11.32 13.46 5.63
N GLU A 25 -10.03 13.51 5.89
CA GLU A 25 -9.16 14.63 5.56
C GLU A 25 -7.73 14.17 5.31
N CYS A 26 -7.09 14.78 4.31
CA CYS A 26 -5.68 14.57 4.01
C CYS A 26 -5.03 15.93 3.83
N SER A 27 -3.93 16.17 4.52
CA SER A 27 -3.20 17.44 4.46
C SER A 27 -1.73 17.25 4.81
N PHE A 28 -0.89 18.16 4.35
CA PHE A 28 0.49 18.28 4.80
C PHE A 28 0.56 19.23 5.99
N GLU A 29 1.29 18.84 7.03
CA GLU A 29 1.52 19.67 8.22
C GLU A 29 2.96 19.55 8.73
N MET A 30 3.33 20.47 9.61
CA MET A 30 4.57 20.38 10.37
C MET A 30 4.28 19.69 11.70
N PHE A 31 4.67 18.42 11.81
CA PHE A 31 4.41 17.62 13.01
C PHE A 31 5.58 17.70 13.99
N ASP A 32 5.31 18.12 15.22
CA ASP A 32 6.33 18.38 16.25
C ASP A 32 6.44 17.27 17.31
N TYR A 33 5.68 16.18 17.17
CA TYR A 33 5.58 15.08 18.14
C TYR A 33 5.25 15.56 19.57
N GLY A 34 4.35 16.54 19.70
CA GLY A 34 3.98 17.13 20.98
C GLY A 34 5.09 18.01 21.55
N GLY A 35 5.67 18.85 20.68
CA GLY A 35 6.77 19.77 21.01
C GLY A 35 8.15 19.12 21.20
N LYS A 36 8.31 17.84 20.88
CA LYS A 36 9.60 17.12 21.00
C LYS A 36 10.59 17.43 19.88
N ILE A 37 10.12 17.90 18.73
CA ILE A 37 10.95 18.25 17.58
C ILE A 37 10.68 19.68 17.17
N VAL A 38 11.71 20.53 17.21
CA VAL A 38 11.65 21.94 16.81
C VAL A 38 12.81 22.26 15.85
N PRO A 39 12.53 22.77 14.62
CA PRO A 39 11.20 22.87 14.01
C PRO A 39 10.63 21.46 13.75
N GLY A 40 9.30 21.35 13.68
CA GLY A 40 8.62 20.08 13.37
C GLY A 40 9.09 19.47 12.05
N VAL A 41 8.68 18.23 11.79
CA VAL A 41 8.97 17.54 10.52
C VAL A 41 7.78 17.62 9.58
N PRO A 42 7.99 17.80 8.27
CA PRO A 42 6.90 17.76 7.31
C PRO A 42 6.33 16.34 7.25
N THR A 43 5.02 16.23 7.41
CA THR A 43 4.26 14.98 7.34
C THR A 43 3.06 15.12 6.41
N LEU A 44 2.68 14.02 5.77
CA LEU A 44 1.32 13.83 5.28
C LEU A 44 0.48 13.30 6.45
N LYS A 45 -0.51 14.07 6.87
CA LYS A 45 -1.53 13.68 7.84
C LYS A 45 -2.74 13.13 7.09
N VAL A 46 -3.18 11.95 7.50
CA VAL A 46 -4.39 11.29 7.01
C VAL A 46 -5.29 11.04 8.21
N SER A 47 -6.44 11.71 8.23
CA SER A 47 -7.50 11.49 9.21
C SER A 47 -8.54 10.55 8.61
N MET A 48 -8.91 9.54 9.38
CA MET A 48 -9.73 8.41 8.96
C MET A 48 -10.76 8.06 10.01
N THR A 49 -11.89 7.53 9.57
CA THR A 49 -12.92 6.94 10.43
C THR A 49 -13.02 5.44 10.16
N THR A 50 -12.95 4.61 11.20
CA THR A 50 -13.13 3.15 11.11
C THR A 50 -14.59 2.76 10.89
N GLU A 51 -14.87 1.50 10.54
CA GLU A 51 -16.25 1.02 10.42
C GLU A 51 -17.05 1.09 11.74
N ASP A 52 -16.36 1.02 12.88
CA ASP A 52 -16.93 1.17 14.22
C ASP A 52 -17.17 2.63 14.63
N GLY A 53 -16.70 3.60 13.82
CA GLY A 53 -16.90 5.02 14.02
C GLY A 53 -15.76 5.72 14.77
N ASP A 54 -14.63 5.06 14.99
CA ASP A 54 -13.47 5.64 15.68
C ASP A 54 -12.69 6.55 14.74
N GLU A 55 -12.34 7.74 15.23
CA GLU A 55 -11.48 8.69 14.52
C GLU A 55 -9.99 8.37 14.79
N VAL A 56 -9.24 8.18 13.70
CA VAL A 56 -7.83 7.83 13.73
C VAL A 56 -7.05 8.79 12.85
N THR A 57 -5.90 9.25 13.33
CA THR A 57 -4.99 10.10 12.57
C THR A 57 -3.64 9.42 12.40
N GLN A 58 -3.22 9.26 11.14
CA GLN A 58 -1.91 8.72 10.79
C GLN A 58 -1.04 9.80 10.16
N ASN A 59 0.20 9.91 10.66
CA ASN A 59 1.21 10.82 10.13
C ASN A 59 2.29 10.04 9.36
N TYR A 60 2.55 10.47 8.13
CA TYR A 60 3.54 9.90 7.23
C TYR A 60 4.67 10.90 6.98
N SER A 61 5.84 10.66 7.57
CA SER A 61 7.02 11.51 7.36
C SER A 61 7.40 11.63 5.87
N VAL A 62 7.62 12.88 5.45
CA VAL A 62 7.97 13.26 4.07
C VAL A 62 9.48 13.35 3.90
N GLY A 63 10.20 13.84 4.92
CA GLY A 63 11.64 14.04 4.86
C GLY A 63 12.11 15.14 5.79
N SER A 64 13.16 15.85 5.40
CA SER A 64 13.73 16.93 6.20
C SER A 64 12.93 18.23 6.03
N PRO A 65 12.70 19.00 7.11
CA PRO A 65 12.15 20.37 7.02
C PRO A 65 13.07 21.36 6.28
N LYS A 66 14.33 20.97 6.00
CA LYS A 66 15.25 21.76 5.16
C LYS A 66 14.97 21.62 3.66
N ASP A 67 14.26 20.56 3.28
CA ASP A 67 13.99 20.22 1.90
C ASP A 67 12.52 20.44 1.54
N TRP A 68 11.61 20.28 2.49
CA TRP A 68 10.17 20.29 2.27
C TRP A 68 9.44 21.13 3.31
N ALA A 69 8.38 21.82 2.87
CA ALA A 69 7.40 22.47 3.72
C ALA A 69 5.98 22.24 3.15
N PRO A 70 4.94 22.16 3.99
CA PRO A 70 3.56 22.22 3.51
C PRO A 70 3.27 23.51 2.76
N SER A 71 2.36 23.48 1.78
CA SER A 71 1.76 24.69 1.22
C SER A 71 0.91 25.42 2.27
N GLU A 72 0.59 26.70 2.04
CA GLU A 72 -0.21 27.50 2.98
C GLU A 72 -1.61 26.91 3.25
N ASP A 73 -2.19 26.25 2.25
CA ASP A 73 -3.49 25.58 2.36
C ASP A 73 -3.40 24.12 2.87
N GLY A 74 -2.18 23.63 3.12
CA GLY A 74 -1.91 22.26 3.54
C GLY A 74 -2.24 21.19 2.50
N LYS A 75 -2.60 21.55 1.27
CA LYS A 75 -2.99 20.57 0.24
C LYS A 75 -1.80 20.03 -0.54
N GLY A 76 -0.73 20.81 -0.61
CA GLY A 76 0.47 20.48 -1.37
C GLY A 76 1.72 20.45 -0.51
N LEU A 77 2.79 20.01 -1.13
CA LEU A 77 4.13 19.97 -0.56
C LEU A 77 5.06 20.80 -1.43
N VAL A 78 5.71 21.79 -0.83
CA VAL A 78 6.61 22.73 -1.51
C VAL A 78 8.06 22.35 -1.20
N ALA A 79 8.88 22.31 -2.25
CA ALA A 79 10.32 22.18 -2.10
C ALA A 79 10.92 23.52 -1.61
N VAL A 80 11.59 23.51 -0.47
CA VAL A 80 12.25 24.70 0.13
C VAL A 80 13.77 24.57 0.17
N GLY A 81 14.30 23.40 -0.22
CA GLY A 81 15.72 23.10 -0.22
C GLY A 81 16.22 22.62 -1.58
N LYS A 82 17.10 21.61 -1.56
CA LYS A 82 17.72 21.06 -2.78
C LYS A 82 16.99 19.85 -3.33
N ALA A 83 16.04 19.29 -2.57
CA ALA A 83 15.27 18.15 -3.01
C ALA A 83 14.34 18.54 -4.17
N THR A 84 14.34 17.72 -5.22
CA THR A 84 13.51 17.92 -6.42
C THR A 84 12.38 16.90 -6.54
N ALA A 85 12.40 15.83 -5.74
CA ALA A 85 11.41 14.77 -5.77
C ALA A 85 11.30 14.08 -4.40
N LEU A 86 10.10 13.60 -4.08
CA LEU A 86 9.85 12.81 -2.87
C LEU A 86 10.64 11.50 -2.93
N ARG A 87 11.26 11.11 -1.80
CA ARG A 87 11.97 9.83 -1.73
C ARG A 87 10.96 8.70 -1.56
N LEU A 88 11.02 7.68 -2.42
CA LEU A 88 10.25 6.44 -2.28
C LEU A 88 10.46 5.75 -0.92
N SER A 89 11.59 5.98 -0.27
CA SER A 89 11.90 5.41 1.04
C SER A 89 11.32 6.20 2.22
N SER A 90 10.74 7.39 2.00
CA SER A 90 10.00 8.15 3.03
C SER A 90 8.68 7.45 3.36
N ASN A 91 8.11 7.66 4.55
CA ASN A 91 6.83 7.01 4.88
C ASN A 91 5.72 7.52 3.95
N CYS A 92 5.73 8.81 3.60
CA CYS A 92 4.79 9.38 2.63
C CYS A 92 4.97 8.74 1.24
N GLY A 93 6.20 8.59 0.77
CA GLY A 93 6.49 7.94 -0.51
C GLY A 93 6.06 6.48 -0.56
N ILE A 94 6.28 5.72 0.52
CA ILE A 94 5.83 4.32 0.65
C ILE A 94 4.30 4.26 0.59
N PHE A 95 3.62 5.11 1.35
CA PHE A 95 2.16 5.15 1.40
C PHE A 95 1.54 5.50 0.03
N LEU A 96 2.01 6.56 -0.62
CA LEU A 96 1.51 7.00 -1.92
C LEU A 96 1.79 5.97 -3.03
N GLN A 97 2.97 5.36 -3.04
CA GLN A 97 3.29 4.30 -3.99
C GLN A 97 2.37 3.10 -3.80
N ASN A 98 2.20 2.64 -2.56
CA ASN A 98 1.32 1.53 -2.25
C ASN A 98 -0.14 1.83 -2.64
N LEU A 99 -0.62 3.06 -2.41
CA LEU A 99 -1.95 3.49 -2.84
C LEU A 99 -2.15 3.36 -4.36
N VAL A 100 -1.14 3.75 -5.17
CA VAL A 100 -1.16 3.55 -6.63
C VAL A 100 -1.13 2.06 -6.97
N ASP A 101 -0.30 1.29 -6.27
CA ASP A 101 -0.12 -0.14 -6.52
C ASP A 101 -1.42 -0.94 -6.32
N VAL A 102 -2.26 -0.53 -5.38
CA VAL A 102 -3.59 -1.14 -5.13
C VAL A 102 -4.71 -0.58 -6.02
N GLY A 103 -4.36 0.26 -6.99
CA GLY A 103 -5.27 0.69 -8.07
C GLY A 103 -5.75 2.14 -8.00
N PHE A 104 -5.16 2.99 -7.15
CA PHE A 104 -5.47 4.42 -7.23
C PHE A 104 -4.84 5.02 -8.51
N PRO A 105 -5.59 5.77 -9.33
CA PRO A 105 -5.03 6.31 -10.56
C PRO A 105 -3.92 7.34 -10.30
N ALA A 106 -2.70 7.04 -10.74
CA ALA A 106 -1.53 7.89 -10.50
C ALA A 106 -1.69 9.30 -11.10
N ASP A 107 -2.41 9.44 -12.21
CA ASP A 107 -2.73 10.73 -12.85
C ASP A 107 -3.61 11.63 -11.97
N LYS A 108 -4.29 11.06 -10.96
CA LYS A 108 -5.09 11.80 -9.98
C LYS A 108 -4.28 12.26 -8.78
N LEU A 109 -3.11 11.66 -8.53
CA LEU A 109 -2.16 12.13 -7.52
C LEU A 109 -1.33 13.28 -8.10
N GLY A 110 -1.99 14.45 -8.22
CA GLY A 110 -1.34 15.71 -8.57
C GLY A 110 -0.71 16.39 -7.35
N GLU A 111 -0.73 17.72 -7.35
CA GLU A 111 -0.19 18.54 -6.25
C GLU A 111 -1.15 18.71 -5.07
N ASP A 112 -2.41 18.29 -5.21
CA ASP A 112 -3.46 18.42 -4.18
C ASP A 112 -3.78 17.06 -3.54
N ILE A 113 -3.31 16.84 -2.31
CA ILE A 113 -3.53 15.60 -1.55
C ILE A 113 -4.97 15.45 -1.03
N SER A 114 -5.76 16.54 -1.02
CA SER A 114 -7.17 16.49 -0.62
C SER A 114 -8.02 15.66 -1.58
N ILE A 115 -7.48 15.31 -2.76
CA ILE A 115 -8.10 14.37 -3.71
C ILE A 115 -8.43 13.01 -3.07
N LEU A 116 -7.74 12.62 -2.00
CA LEU A 116 -7.97 11.37 -1.28
C LEU A 116 -9.19 11.41 -0.35
N LYS A 117 -9.75 12.59 -0.08
CA LYS A 117 -10.91 12.74 0.80
C LYS A 117 -12.12 11.97 0.27
N GLY A 118 -12.66 11.06 1.07
CA GLY A 118 -13.77 10.18 0.73
C GLY A 118 -13.36 8.83 0.13
N LEU A 119 -12.07 8.55 0.04
CA LEU A 119 -11.55 7.21 -0.27
C LEU A 119 -12.01 6.24 0.82
N VAL A 120 -12.58 5.10 0.43
CA VAL A 120 -12.88 3.99 1.34
C VAL A 120 -11.93 2.86 1.00
N ALA A 121 -11.20 2.38 1.98
CA ALA A 121 -10.13 1.42 1.77
C ALA A 121 -9.98 0.46 2.96
N HIS A 122 -9.39 -0.69 2.68
CA HIS A 122 -8.85 -1.60 3.68
C HIS A 122 -7.39 -1.23 3.95
N VAL A 123 -7.02 -1.07 5.23
CA VAL A 123 -5.65 -0.71 5.64
C VAL A 123 -5.04 -1.77 6.54
N ILE A 124 -3.74 -1.99 6.36
CA ILE A 124 -2.96 -2.97 7.12
C ILE A 124 -1.62 -2.38 7.53
N GLN A 125 -1.00 -2.93 8.56
CA GLN A 125 0.37 -2.62 8.94
C GLN A 125 1.34 -3.58 8.28
N ILE A 126 2.29 -3.03 7.53
CA ILE A 126 3.41 -3.80 6.99
C ILE A 126 4.72 -3.42 7.70
N PRO A 127 5.69 -4.35 7.80
CA PRO A 127 7.03 -4.01 8.30
C PRO A 127 7.66 -2.89 7.47
N ALA A 128 8.09 -1.82 8.13
CA ALA A 128 8.76 -0.72 7.45
C ALA A 128 10.09 -1.20 6.84
N PRO A 129 10.43 -0.80 5.60
CA PRO A 129 11.64 -1.25 4.94
C PRO A 129 12.89 -0.86 5.74
N LYS A 130 13.86 -1.79 5.81
CA LYS A 130 15.14 -1.53 6.48
C LYS A 130 15.89 -0.43 5.75
N ARG A 131 16.14 0.70 6.43
CA ARG A 131 16.92 1.82 5.90
C ARG A 131 18.38 1.67 6.32
N ALA A 132 19.30 1.58 5.35
CA ALA A 132 20.73 1.53 5.62
C ALA A 132 21.18 2.77 6.41
N GLY A 133 21.99 2.58 7.46
CA GLY A 133 22.56 3.67 8.26
C GLY A 133 21.75 4.10 9.50
N LEU A 134 20.52 3.62 9.69
CA LEU A 134 19.78 3.79 10.95
C LEU A 134 20.11 2.63 11.90
N LYS A 135 20.86 2.89 12.96
CA LYS A 135 21.13 1.90 14.01
C LYS A 135 19.82 1.60 14.74
N LYS A 136 19.31 0.37 14.65
CA LYS A 136 18.27 -0.12 15.58
C LYS A 136 18.90 -0.19 16.97
N LYS A 137 18.23 0.36 17.98
CA LYS A 137 18.62 0.11 19.37
C LYS A 137 18.17 -1.29 19.77
N GLU A 138 18.90 -1.94 20.66
CA GLU A 138 18.50 -3.22 21.24
C GLU A 138 17.17 -3.01 21.99
N GLY A 139 16.14 -3.80 21.65
CA GLY A 139 14.78 -3.64 22.18
C GLY A 139 13.82 -2.75 21.36
N ASP A 140 14.25 -2.18 20.22
CA ASP A 140 13.33 -1.50 19.30
C ASP A 140 12.40 -2.53 18.63
N PHE A 141 11.09 -2.38 18.84
CA PHE A 141 10.08 -3.15 18.11
C PHE A 141 10.22 -2.92 16.59
N GLU A 142 9.79 -3.89 15.80
CA GLU A 142 9.75 -3.69 14.35
C GLU A 142 8.80 -2.54 14.04
N LYS A 143 9.35 -1.48 13.44
CA LYS A 143 8.55 -0.34 13.01
C LYS A 143 7.68 -0.81 11.86
N THR A 144 6.38 -0.64 12.01
CA THR A 144 5.40 -0.89 10.97
C THR A 144 5.01 0.44 10.32
N ILE A 145 4.38 0.34 9.16
CA ILE A 145 3.73 1.45 8.46
C ILE A 145 2.34 0.99 8.04
N LEU A 146 1.34 1.82 8.36
CA LEU A 146 -0.02 1.61 7.91
C LEU A 146 -0.13 1.95 6.42
N VAL A 147 -0.54 1.01 5.60
CA VAL A 147 -0.66 1.14 4.15
C VAL A 147 -2.03 0.69 3.69
N VAL A 148 -2.38 0.98 2.43
CA VAL A 148 -3.62 0.50 1.83
C VAL A 148 -3.40 -0.88 1.24
N ASP A 149 -4.28 -1.81 1.60
CA ASP A 149 -4.28 -3.18 1.07
C ASP A 149 -5.28 -3.31 -0.10
N GLU A 150 -6.45 -2.70 0.03
CA GLU A 150 -7.50 -2.73 -1.00
C GLU A 150 -8.24 -1.38 -1.07
N ILE A 151 -8.50 -0.89 -2.29
CA ILE A 151 -9.41 0.24 -2.52
C ILE A 151 -10.82 -0.31 -2.71
N ILE A 152 -11.71 0.03 -1.79
CA ILE A 152 -13.12 -0.39 -1.81
C ILE A 152 -13.96 0.59 -2.63
N LYS A 153 -13.63 1.89 -2.54
CA LYS A 153 -14.36 2.95 -3.25
C LYS A 153 -13.48 4.18 -3.45
N LEU A 154 -13.45 4.70 -4.67
CA LEU A 154 -12.73 5.96 -4.95
C LEU A 154 -13.54 7.19 -4.49
N PRO A 155 -12.85 8.30 -4.15
CA PRO A 155 -13.47 9.56 -3.72
C PRO A 155 -14.59 10.09 -4.64
N TRP A 156 -14.36 10.01 -5.95
CA TRP A 156 -15.24 10.54 -6.98
C TRP A 156 -16.24 9.52 -7.53
N GLU A 157 -16.20 8.28 -7.06
CA GLU A 157 -17.22 7.30 -7.44
C GLU A 157 -18.55 7.68 -6.79
N LYS A 158 -19.50 8.11 -7.64
CA LYS A 158 -20.91 8.16 -7.27
C LYS A 158 -21.27 6.79 -6.71
N LYS A 159 -21.94 6.76 -5.55
CA LYS A 159 -22.38 5.56 -4.82
C LYS A 159 -23.02 4.55 -5.78
N SER A 160 -22.21 3.72 -6.41
CA SER A 160 -22.67 2.66 -7.28
C SER A 160 -23.24 1.62 -6.33
N LYS A 161 -24.44 1.13 -6.65
CA LYS A 161 -25.06 0.03 -5.91
C LYS A 161 -24.01 -1.08 -5.77
N LYS A 162 -23.72 -1.46 -4.52
CA LYS A 162 -22.97 -2.66 -4.12
C LYS A 162 -22.85 -3.67 -5.26
N THR A 163 -21.71 -3.70 -5.94
CA THR A 163 -21.24 -4.92 -6.56
C THR A 163 -20.62 -5.76 -5.46
N THR A 164 -21.49 -6.39 -4.67
CA THR A 164 -21.13 -7.60 -3.93
C THR A 164 -20.58 -8.57 -4.98
N LYS A 165 -19.26 -8.85 -4.98
CA LYS A 165 -18.68 -9.96 -5.74
C LYS A 165 -19.30 -11.24 -5.18
N ALA A 166 -20.43 -11.64 -5.74
CA ALA A 166 -21.05 -12.92 -5.49
C ALA A 166 -20.15 -14.00 -6.10
N LYS A 167 -19.73 -14.93 -5.24
CA LYS A 167 -19.11 -16.20 -5.59
C LYS A 167 -20.08 -16.98 -6.48
N ALA A 168 -19.91 -16.90 -7.81
CA ALA A 168 -20.72 -17.64 -8.77
C ALA A 168 -19.92 -18.78 -9.36
N LYS A 169 -20.11 -19.96 -8.76
CA LYS A 169 -19.78 -21.27 -9.30
C LYS A 169 -20.81 -21.61 -10.38
N ALA A 170 -20.42 -21.61 -11.67
CA ALA A 170 -20.83 -22.60 -12.69
C ALA A 170 -20.53 -22.12 -14.12
N LYS A 171 -19.56 -22.80 -14.76
CA LYS A 171 -19.68 -23.48 -16.05
C LYS A 171 -20.65 -22.86 -17.06
N THR A 172 -20.15 -22.24 -18.12
CA THR A 172 -20.44 -22.61 -19.52
C THR A 172 -19.43 -21.90 -20.43
N SER A 173 -18.71 -22.71 -21.20
CA SER A 173 -17.86 -22.37 -22.33
C SER A 173 -18.60 -21.51 -23.38
N THR A 174 -17.98 -20.46 -23.90
CA THR A 174 -17.86 -20.14 -25.35
C THR A 174 -16.89 -18.97 -25.58
N LYS A 175 -15.68 -19.31 -26.04
CA LYS A 175 -14.95 -18.74 -27.20
C LYS A 175 -14.88 -17.21 -27.40
N THR A 176 -13.69 -16.70 -27.05
CA THR A 176 -12.83 -15.75 -27.81
C THR A 176 -13.34 -14.33 -28.12
N GLU A 177 -12.72 -13.35 -27.48
CA GLU A 177 -12.11 -12.21 -28.19
C GLU A 177 -10.91 -11.70 -27.36
N GLU A 178 -9.76 -11.63 -28.03
CA GLU A 178 -8.44 -11.31 -27.48
C GLU A 178 -8.37 -9.83 -27.05
N ALA A 179 -7.93 -9.61 -25.80
CA ALA A 179 -7.43 -8.31 -25.37
C ALA A 179 -5.89 -8.34 -25.47
N GLU A 180 -5.36 -7.71 -26.52
CA GLU A 180 -3.92 -7.56 -26.85
C GLU A 180 -3.05 -6.89 -25.76
N GLY A 181 -3.59 -6.56 -24.58
CA GLY A 181 -2.84 -6.01 -23.45
C GLY A 181 -2.43 -7.02 -22.38
N ASP A 182 -3.10 -8.16 -22.29
CA ASP A 182 -2.94 -9.11 -21.18
C ASP A 182 -1.86 -10.18 -21.46
N SER A 183 -1.58 -10.44 -22.74
CA SER A 183 -0.61 -11.46 -23.17
C SER A 183 0.84 -11.10 -22.83
N ASP A 184 1.21 -9.82 -22.86
CA ASP A 184 2.58 -9.37 -22.59
C ASP A 184 2.93 -9.48 -21.10
N LEU A 185 2.02 -9.07 -20.23
CA LEU A 185 2.20 -9.20 -18.77
C LEU A 185 2.20 -10.65 -18.32
N ASN A 186 1.33 -11.49 -18.89
CA ASN A 186 1.32 -12.93 -18.63
C ASN A 186 2.62 -13.60 -19.08
N ALA A 187 3.15 -13.23 -20.25
CA ALA A 187 4.44 -13.75 -20.73
C ALA A 187 5.60 -13.36 -19.81
N LYS A 188 5.66 -12.09 -19.37
CA LYS A 188 6.66 -11.62 -18.40
C LYS A 188 6.53 -12.35 -17.06
N ALA A 189 5.31 -12.50 -16.54
CA ALA A 189 5.06 -13.24 -15.31
C ALA A 189 5.53 -14.69 -15.40
N ILE A 190 5.23 -15.38 -16.51
CA ILE A 190 5.73 -16.73 -16.78
C ILE A 190 7.26 -16.76 -16.77
N GLU A 191 7.91 -15.88 -17.53
CA GLU A 191 9.37 -15.83 -17.63
C GLU A 191 10.03 -15.69 -16.25
N HIS A 192 9.54 -14.77 -15.43
CA HIS A 192 10.12 -14.52 -14.10
C HIS A 192 9.85 -15.64 -13.10
N ILE A 193 8.66 -16.26 -13.12
CA ILE A 193 8.37 -17.40 -12.24
C ILE A 193 9.17 -18.62 -12.64
N THR A 194 9.27 -18.92 -13.94
CA THR A 194 10.10 -20.01 -14.46
C THR A 194 11.56 -19.80 -14.08
N LYS A 195 12.07 -18.56 -14.17
CA LYS A 195 13.43 -18.23 -13.72
C LYS A 195 13.61 -18.45 -12.21
N LEU A 196 12.64 -18.03 -11.38
CA LEU A 196 12.68 -18.26 -9.93
C LEU A 196 12.64 -19.74 -9.54
N LEU A 197 11.91 -20.56 -10.30
CA LEU A 197 11.87 -22.01 -10.10
C LEU A 197 13.18 -22.67 -10.56
N ALA A 198 13.78 -22.20 -11.66
CA ALA A 198 15.05 -22.72 -12.18
C ALA A 198 16.28 -22.30 -11.36
N GLU A 199 16.27 -21.13 -10.71
CA GLU A 199 17.34 -20.66 -9.83
C GLU A 199 17.29 -21.28 -8.42
N GLY A 200 16.18 -21.91 -8.06
CA GLY A 200 15.99 -22.62 -6.79
C GLY A 200 16.04 -24.14 -6.93
N ASP A 201 15.47 -24.84 -5.95
CA ASP A 201 15.40 -26.31 -5.92
C ASP A 201 14.26 -26.87 -6.79
N GLY A 202 13.77 -26.08 -7.77
CA GLY A 202 12.60 -26.43 -8.58
C GLY A 202 11.26 -26.35 -7.85
N THR A 203 11.22 -25.94 -6.57
CA THR A 203 10.00 -25.79 -5.76
C THR A 203 9.88 -24.39 -5.18
N LEU A 204 8.70 -23.79 -5.26
CA LEU A 204 8.42 -22.45 -4.72
C LEU A 204 7.04 -22.38 -4.06
N ALA A 205 6.98 -21.91 -2.81
CA ALA A 205 5.69 -21.67 -2.16
C ALA A 205 5.05 -20.38 -2.68
N LYS A 206 3.73 -20.41 -2.92
CA LYS A 206 2.94 -19.27 -3.39
C LYS A 206 3.11 -18.05 -2.50
N LYS A 207 3.13 -18.23 -1.18
CA LYS A 207 3.36 -17.14 -0.20
C LYS A 207 4.70 -16.40 -0.38
N ASP A 208 5.69 -17.05 -0.99
CA ASP A 208 7.03 -16.48 -1.17
C ASP A 208 7.20 -15.84 -2.56
N LEU A 209 6.25 -16.06 -3.49
CA LEU A 209 6.25 -15.46 -4.83
C LEU A 209 6.32 -13.92 -4.79
N PRO A 210 5.49 -13.21 -4.00
CA PRO A 210 5.52 -11.75 -3.99
C PRO A 210 6.88 -11.20 -3.60
N ALA A 211 7.48 -11.71 -2.52
CA ALA A 211 8.77 -11.24 -2.03
C ALA A 211 9.92 -11.50 -3.03
N LYS A 212 9.91 -12.68 -3.67
CA LYS A 212 10.95 -13.03 -4.66
C LYS A 212 10.78 -12.25 -5.96
N LEU A 213 9.56 -12.18 -6.50
CA LEU A 213 9.28 -11.39 -7.70
C LEU A 213 9.57 -9.90 -7.46
N PHE A 214 9.23 -9.36 -6.29
CA PHE A 214 9.54 -7.97 -5.96
C PHE A 214 11.04 -7.68 -5.95
N THR A 215 11.85 -8.67 -5.60
CA THR A 215 13.32 -8.58 -5.62
C THR A 215 13.89 -8.69 -7.03
N THR A 216 13.34 -9.59 -7.85
CA THR A 216 13.79 -9.84 -9.22
C THR A 216 13.39 -8.72 -10.19
N LEU A 217 12.19 -8.17 -10.01
CA LEU A 217 11.59 -7.15 -10.87
C LEU A 217 11.94 -5.72 -10.43
N LYS A 218 13.03 -5.51 -9.68
CA LYS A 218 13.36 -4.20 -9.06
C LYS A 218 13.33 -3.02 -10.03
N THR A 219 13.71 -3.26 -11.28
CA THR A 219 13.80 -2.25 -12.35
C THR A 219 12.66 -2.33 -13.36
N ASP A 220 11.74 -3.29 -13.21
CA ASP A 220 10.65 -3.51 -14.14
C ASP A 220 9.50 -2.52 -13.84
N PRO A 221 9.06 -1.71 -14.83
CA PRO A 221 7.96 -0.77 -14.65
C PRO A 221 6.62 -1.46 -14.36
N ASP A 222 6.45 -2.72 -14.80
CA ASP A 222 5.24 -3.52 -14.65
C ASP A 222 5.31 -4.46 -13.44
N ARG A 223 6.34 -4.33 -12.57
CA ARG A 223 6.62 -5.23 -11.44
C ARG A 223 5.38 -5.64 -10.66
N ASN A 224 4.57 -4.67 -10.26
CA ASN A 224 3.43 -4.92 -9.37
C ASN A 224 2.25 -5.57 -10.13
N ALA A 225 2.08 -5.25 -11.43
CA ALA A 225 1.11 -5.94 -12.29
C ALA A 225 1.51 -7.40 -12.50
N ILE A 226 2.79 -7.67 -12.73
CA ILE A 226 3.35 -9.02 -12.82
C ILE A 226 3.15 -9.80 -11.50
N ILE A 227 3.43 -9.18 -10.35
CA ILE A 227 3.22 -9.82 -9.03
C ILE A 227 1.75 -10.16 -8.81
N LYS A 228 0.84 -9.27 -9.20
CA LYS A 228 -0.60 -9.49 -9.07
C LYS A 228 -1.06 -10.69 -9.91
N ILE A 229 -0.64 -10.76 -11.17
CA ILE A 229 -0.91 -11.89 -12.05
C ILE A 229 -0.31 -13.19 -11.48
N ALA A 230 0.93 -13.12 -11.00
CA ALA A 230 1.63 -14.25 -10.39
C ALA A 230 0.98 -14.77 -9.09
N PHE A 231 0.04 -14.03 -8.50
CA PHE A 231 -0.67 -14.47 -7.30
C PHE A 231 -2.09 -14.96 -7.58
N ASP A 232 -2.55 -14.82 -8.82
CA ASP A 232 -3.84 -15.32 -9.27
C ASP A 232 -3.81 -16.84 -9.45
N ASP A 233 -4.77 -17.54 -8.84
CA ASP A 233 -4.82 -19.01 -8.89
C ASP A 233 -5.09 -19.53 -10.31
N GLU A 234 -5.93 -18.85 -11.10
CA GLU A 234 -6.24 -19.27 -12.47
C GLU A 234 -4.99 -19.15 -13.36
N PHE A 235 -4.19 -18.09 -13.16
CA PHE A 235 -2.91 -17.95 -13.83
C PHE A 235 -1.89 -19.03 -13.42
N LEU A 236 -1.78 -19.31 -12.11
CA LEU A 236 -0.85 -20.34 -11.61
C LEU A 236 -1.24 -21.75 -12.05
N GLU A 237 -2.53 -22.03 -12.25
CA GLU A 237 -3.03 -23.29 -12.81
C GLU A 237 -2.77 -23.42 -14.33
N ALA A 238 -2.63 -22.30 -15.05
CA ALA A 238 -2.43 -22.27 -16.50
C ALA A 238 -0.96 -22.20 -16.94
N GLY A 239 -0.02 -22.02 -16.00
CA GLY A 239 1.40 -21.85 -16.28
C GLY A 239 2.13 -23.13 -16.72
N PRO A 240 3.37 -23.03 -17.21
CA PRO A 240 4.20 -24.16 -17.61
C PRO A 240 4.81 -24.95 -16.43
N TRP A 241 4.31 -24.76 -15.21
CA TRP A 241 4.72 -25.45 -13.98
C TRP A 241 3.55 -26.28 -13.43
N THR A 242 3.82 -27.13 -12.45
CA THR A 242 2.76 -27.82 -11.68
C THR A 242 2.41 -26.99 -10.45
N TYR A 243 1.15 -26.55 -10.34
CA TYR A 243 0.64 -25.86 -9.15
C TYR A 243 -0.24 -26.79 -8.30
N ASN A 244 0.14 -26.99 -7.03
CA ASN A 244 -0.66 -27.70 -6.05
C ASN A 244 -1.42 -26.69 -5.18
N SER A 245 -2.68 -26.43 -5.50
CA SER A 245 -3.53 -25.48 -4.77
C SER A 245 -3.83 -25.88 -3.33
N GLY A 246 -3.73 -27.18 -2.99
CA GLY A 246 -3.91 -27.68 -1.62
C GLY A 246 -2.73 -27.36 -0.69
N GLU A 247 -1.51 -27.34 -1.24
CA GLU A 247 -0.26 -27.05 -0.51
C GLU A 247 0.25 -25.62 -0.76
N GLY A 248 -0.28 -24.94 -1.77
CA GLY A 248 0.16 -23.63 -2.21
C GLY A 248 1.59 -23.64 -2.75
N THR A 249 1.96 -24.67 -3.52
CA THR A 249 3.33 -24.89 -4.02
C THR A 249 3.36 -25.00 -5.53
N LEU A 250 4.40 -24.40 -6.14
CA LEU A 250 4.73 -24.50 -7.55
C LEU A 250 5.97 -25.38 -7.69
N THR A 251 5.95 -26.29 -8.66
CA THR A 251 7.11 -27.10 -9.02
C THR A 251 7.33 -27.12 -10.53
N LEU A 252 8.61 -27.07 -10.95
CA LEU A 252 8.99 -27.22 -12.36
C LEU A 252 8.94 -28.69 -12.80
#